data_AF-A0A3N5X2G7-F1
#
_entry.id   AF-A0A3N5X2G7-F1
#
_cell.length_a   1.000
_cell.length_b   1.000
_cell.length_c   1.000
_cell.angle_alpha   90.00
_cell.angle_beta   90.00
_cell.angle_gamma   90.00
#
_symmetry.space_group_name_H-M   'P 1'
#
loop_
_entity.id
_entity.type
_entity.pdbx_description
1 polymer ?
#
loop_
_entity_poly.entity_id
_entity_poly.type
_entity_poly.pdbx_seq_one_letter_code
_entity_poly.pdbx_strand_id
1 'polypeptide(L)' 'MVKLDDKLHRDARAYAAKHGITLAALIEEALRLRLAKRMSPKSSEPLRLPTFRGDGLQPGVSLDDMETVYDRMDGVR' A
#
# COMPACT_ATOMS: atom_id res chain seq x y z
N MET A 1 -25.95 6.86 -21.72
CA MET A 1 -26.13 8.09 -20.91
C MET A 1 -26.29 7.68 -19.46
N VAL A 2 -25.43 8.14 -18.56
CA VAL A 2 -25.52 7.83 -17.12
C VAL A 2 -26.41 8.89 -16.46
N LYS A 3 -27.39 8.45 -15.64
CA LYS A 3 -28.20 9.37 -14.83
C LYS A 3 -27.48 9.60 -13.50
N LEU A 4 -27.29 10.86 -13.15
CA LEU A 4 -26.72 11.28 -11.87
C LEU A 4 -27.77 12.10 -11.13
N ASP A 5 -27.85 11.93 -9.81
CA ASP A 5 -28.66 12.80 -8.97
C ASP A 5 -28.26 14.27 -9.15
N ASP A 6 -29.25 15.17 -9.20
CA ASP A 6 -29.03 16.58 -9.53
C ASP A 6 -28.17 17.30 -8.48
N LYS A 7 -28.34 16.94 -7.20
CA LYS A 7 -27.51 17.50 -6.12
C LYS A 7 -26.08 17.03 -6.29
N LEU A 8 -25.86 15.74 -6.54
CA LEU A 8 -24.53 15.19 -6.77
C LEU A 8 -23.85 15.80 -8.01
N HIS A 9 -24.60 16.04 -9.08
CA HIS A 9 -24.07 16.69 -10.29
C HIS A 9 -23.62 18.14 -10.00
N ARG A 10 -24.40 18.89 -9.22
CA ARG A 10 -24.03 20.26 -8.79
C ARG A 10 -22.78 20.27 -7.92
N ASP A 11 -22.72 19.39 -6.93
CA ASP A 11 -21.59 19.30 -6.00
C ASP A 11 -20.31 18.92 -6.76
N ALA A 12 -20.39 17.94 -7.67
CA ALA A 12 -19.26 17.54 -8.51
C ALA A 12 -18.77 18.68 -9.43
N ARG A 13 -19.70 19.48 -9.99
CA ARG A 13 -19.34 20.64 -10.81
C ARG A 13 -18.67 21.74 -9.99
N ALA A 14 -19.16 22.01 -8.78
CA ALA A 14 -18.54 22.98 -7.88
C ALA A 14 -17.13 22.54 -7.46
N TYR A 15 -16.94 21.26 -7.16
CA TYR A 15 -15.63 20.68 -6.86
C TYR A 15 -14.66 20.82 -8.05
N ALA A 16 -15.11 20.45 -9.25
CA ALA A 16 -14.29 20.54 -10.46
C ALA A 16 -13.84 21.98 -10.74
N ALA A 17 -14.77 22.94 -10.64
CA ALA A 17 -14.46 24.36 -10.79
C ALA A 17 -13.47 24.87 -9.73
N LYS A 18 -13.65 24.48 -8.46
CA LYS A 18 -12.75 24.84 -7.35
C LYS A 18 -11.33 24.35 -7.58
N HIS A 19 -11.16 23.21 -8.24
CA HIS A 19 -9.86 22.59 -8.51
C HIS A 19 -9.33 22.84 -9.92
N GLY A 20 -10.00 23.67 -10.73
CA GLY A 20 -9.54 24.01 -12.08
C GLY A 20 -9.55 22.84 -13.06
N ILE A 21 -10.39 21.83 -12.82
CA ILE A 21 -10.55 20.66 -13.68
C ILE A 21 -11.95 20.60 -14.28
N THR A 22 -12.12 19.79 -15.33
CA THR A 22 -13.45 19.57 -15.91
C THR A 22 -14.21 18.51 -15.12
N LEU A 23 -15.55 18.58 -15.15
CA LEU A 23 -16.41 17.54 -14.58
C LEU A 23 -16.12 16.16 -15.21
N ALA A 24 -15.78 16.12 -16.50
CA ALA A 24 -15.41 14.89 -17.19
C ALA A 24 -14.12 14.28 -16.62
N ALA A 25 -13.07 15.10 -16.43
CA ALA A 25 -11.81 14.64 -15.84
C ALA A 25 -12.02 14.08 -14.43
N LEU A 26 -12.84 14.76 -13.61
CA LEU A 26 -13.21 14.29 -12.27
C LEU A 26 -13.91 12.92 -12.30
N ILE A 27 -14.88 12.75 -13.21
CA ILE A 27 -15.62 11.48 -13.36
C ILE A 27 -14.66 10.37 -13.83
N GLU A 28 -13.80 10.66 -14.79
CA GLU A 28 -12.84 9.71 -15.34
C GLU A 28 -11.84 9.23 -14.28
N GLU A 29 -11.30 10.15 -13.48
CA GLU A 29 -10.42 9.83 -12.34
C GLU A 29 -11.13 8.95 -11.30
N ALA A 30 -12.34 9.35 -10.88
CA ALA A 30 -13.13 8.58 -9.92
C ALA A 30 -13.44 7.16 -10.41
N LEU A 31 -13.76 7.01 -11.69
CA LEU A 31 -13.98 5.71 -12.31
C LEU A 31 -12.70 4.87 -12.34
N ARG A 32 -11.56 5.44 -12.73
CA ARG A 32 -10.26 4.73 -12.69
C ARG A 32 -9.93 4.25 -11.29
N LEU A 33 -10.03 5.11 -10.28
CA LEU A 33 -9.76 4.75 -8.89
C LEU A 33 -10.67 3.62 -8.40
N ARG A 34 -11.97 3.70 -8.72
CA ARG A 34 -12.94 2.69 -8.30
C ARG A 34 -12.73 1.34 -8.99
N LEU A 35 -12.37 1.34 -10.27
CA LEU A 35 -12.10 0.13 -11.04
C LEU A 35 -10.74 -0.49 -10.66
N ALA A 36 -9.70 0.33 -10.47
CA ALA A 36 -8.39 -0.13 -10.01
C ALA A 36 -8.46 -0.76 -8.62
N LYS A 37 -9.23 -0.18 -7.68
CA LYS A 37 -9.48 -0.76 -6.35
C LYS A 37 -10.17 -2.12 -6.40
N ARG A 38 -10.97 -2.38 -7.44
CA ARG A 38 -11.61 -3.68 -7.66
C ARG A 38 -10.64 -4.71 -8.26
N MET A 39 -9.64 -4.25 -9.00
CA MET A 39 -8.59 -5.08 -9.58
C MET A 39 -7.43 -5.35 -8.61
N SER A 40 -7.31 -4.59 -7.53
CA SER A 40 -6.37 -4.91 -6.44
C SER A 40 -6.75 -6.30 -5.90
N PRO A 41 -5.82 -7.28 -5.87
CA PRO A 41 -6.13 -8.59 -5.33
C PRO A 41 -6.67 -8.41 -3.91
N LYS A 42 -7.92 -8.87 -3.73
CA LYS A 42 -8.68 -8.90 -2.49
C LYS A 42 -7.74 -9.35 -1.38
N SER A 43 -7.36 -8.42 -0.48
CA SER A 43 -6.47 -8.65 0.69
C SER A 43 -5.53 -9.82 0.46
N SER A 44 -4.38 -9.60 -0.19
CA SER A 44 -3.36 -10.64 -0.33
C SER A 44 -3.27 -11.41 0.99
N GLU A 45 -3.49 -12.71 0.93
CA GLU A 45 -3.39 -13.57 2.11
C GLU A 45 -2.11 -13.19 2.86
N PRO A 46 -2.16 -12.96 4.18
CA PRO A 46 -1.03 -12.39 4.89
C PRO A 46 0.21 -13.24 4.61
N LEU A 47 1.23 -12.58 4.07
CA LEU A 47 2.50 -13.21 3.70
C LEU A 47 3.03 -13.97 4.93
N ARG A 48 3.09 -15.29 4.84
CA ARG A 48 3.72 -16.10 5.88
C ARG A 48 5.22 -16.11 5.66
N LEU A 49 5.93 -15.32 6.46
CA LEU A 49 7.39 -15.37 6.48
C LEU A 49 7.83 -16.68 7.12
N PRO A 50 8.83 -17.40 6.54
CA PRO A 50 9.44 -18.54 7.22
C PRO A 50 10.04 -18.04 8.54
N THR A 51 9.75 -18.75 9.62
CA THR A 51 10.31 -18.48 10.95
C THR A 51 11.30 -19.56 11.33
N PHE A 52 12.28 -19.19 12.14
CA PHE A 52 13.21 -20.12 12.77
C PHE A 52 12.87 -20.22 14.27
N ARG A 53 13.09 -21.40 14.88
CA ARG A 53 12.90 -21.58 16.32
C ARG A 53 14.08 -20.97 17.09
N GLY A 54 13.83 -20.09 18.05
CA GLY A 54 14.86 -19.54 18.92
C GLY A 54 14.28 -18.59 19.97
N ASP A 55 15.11 -18.18 20.92
CA ASP A 55 14.71 -17.36 22.08
C ASP A 55 14.83 -15.84 21.83
N GLY A 56 14.88 -15.44 20.56
CA GLY A 56 15.01 -14.04 20.13
C GLY A 56 16.36 -13.73 19.51
N LEU A 57 16.73 -12.45 19.53
CA LEU A 57 18.01 -11.98 18.97
C LEU A 57 19.18 -12.41 19.88
N GLN A 58 20.32 -12.70 19.26
CA GLN A 58 21.56 -12.94 19.99
C GLN A 58 22.06 -11.61 20.59
N PRO A 59 22.20 -11.50 21.93
CA PRO A 59 22.67 -10.27 22.56
C PRO A 59 24.09 -9.91 22.11
N GLY A 60 24.34 -8.61 21.88
CA GLY A 60 25.67 -8.11 21.50
C GLY A 60 26.04 -8.29 20.03
N VAL A 61 25.19 -8.91 19.21
CA VAL A 61 25.37 -8.98 17.75
C VAL A 61 24.62 -7.82 17.09
N SER A 62 25.35 -6.95 16.42
CA SER A 62 24.78 -5.88 15.58
C SER A 62 24.82 -6.31 14.11
N LEU A 63 23.70 -6.17 13.41
CA LEU A 63 23.63 -6.50 11.97
C LEU A 63 24.28 -5.43 11.08
N ASP A 64 24.59 -4.26 11.64
CA ASP A 64 25.32 -3.20 10.96
C ASP A 64 26.85 -3.47 10.92
N ASP A 65 27.31 -4.46 11.69
CA ASP A 65 28.70 -4.92 11.74
C ASP A 65 28.80 -6.41 11.39
N MET A 66 28.96 -6.68 10.09
CA MET A 66 29.01 -8.03 9.56
C MET A 66 30.23 -8.85 10.05
N GLU A 67 31.31 -8.21 10.51
CA GLU A 67 32.49 -8.94 11.03
C GLU A 67 32.11 -9.69 12.31
N THR A 68 31.39 -9.02 13.22
CA THR A 68 30.90 -9.63 14.47
C THR A 68 29.89 -10.74 14.23
N VAL A 69 29.10 -10.66 13.14
CA VAL A 69 28.14 -11.68 12.75
C VAL A 69 28.87 -12.95 12.27
N TYR A 70 29.87 -12.80 11.40
CA TYR A 70 30.60 -13.95 10.84
C TYR A 70 31.43 -14.68 11.90
N ASP A 71 32.16 -13.95 12.75
CA ASP A 71 32.91 -14.55 13.87
C ASP A 71 31.99 -15.36 14.79
N ARG A 72 30.78 -14.83 15.06
CA ARG A 72 29.78 -15.53 15.85
C ARG A 72 29.23 -16.77 15.14
N MET A 73 29.03 -16.74 13.83
CA MET A 73 28.55 -17.89 13.04
C MET A 73 29.59 -19.00 12.96
N ASP A 74 30.86 -18.66 12.80
CA ASP A 74 31.97 -19.61 12.68
C ASP A 74 32.33 -20.27 14.03
N GLY A 75 32.02 -19.60 15.14
CA GLY A 75 32.15 -20.13 16.51
C GLY A 75 31.02 -21.05 16.98
N VAL A 76 29.93 -21.21 16.22
CA VAL A 76 28.83 -22.15 16.52
C VAL A 76 29.09 -23.47 15.79
N ARG A 77 29.88 -24.35 16.39
CA ARG A 77 29.94 -25.77 16.01
C ARG A 77 29.24 -26.63 17.06
#